data_AF-A0A7V3FMC5-F1
#
_entry.id   AF-A0A7V3FMC5-F1
#
_cell.length_a   1.000
_cell.length_b   1.000
_cell.length_c   1.000
_cell.angle_alpha   90.00
_cell.angle_beta   90.00
_cell.angle_gamma   90.00
#
_symmetry.space_group_name_H-M   'P 1'
#
loop_
_entity.id
_entity.type
_entity.pdbx_description
1 polymer ?
#
loop_
_entity_poly.entity_id
_entity_poly.type
_entity_poly.pdbx_seq_one_letter_code
_entity_poly.pdbx_strand_id
1 'polypeptide(L)' 'ERTGAILTVEEHSVLGGLGSAVSEFLAESGKAVVHRYGIMDEFGQSGPAEALLKHYRLMPEDIAQQAVNTLKKASR' A
#
# COMPACT_ATOMS: atom_id res chain seq x y z
N GLU A 1 -16.92 -12.18 0.68
CA GLU A 1 -15.81 -11.57 -0.08
C GLU A 1 -14.82 -12.66 -0.44
N ARG A 2 -14.17 -12.60 -1.62
CA ARG A 2 -13.34 -13.72 -2.12
C ARG A 2 -11.91 -13.72 -1.55
N THR A 3 -11.41 -12.57 -1.17
CA THR A 3 -10.03 -12.33 -0.74
C THR A 3 -10.08 -11.66 0.62
N GLY A 4 -9.62 -12.31 1.68
CA GLY A 4 -9.87 -11.88 3.07
C GLY A 4 -9.29 -10.52 3.49
N ALA A 5 -8.54 -9.84 2.62
CA ALA A 5 -8.06 -8.48 2.84
C ALA A 5 -7.76 -7.80 1.49
N ILE A 6 -7.69 -6.46 1.50
CA ILE A 6 -7.24 -5.64 0.37
C ILE A 6 -6.03 -4.83 0.81
N LEU A 7 -5.00 -4.82 -0.03
CA LEU A 7 -3.89 -3.88 0.07
C LEU A 7 -3.59 -3.24 -1.27
N THR A 8 -3.02 -2.05 -1.23
CA THR A 8 -2.53 -1.32 -2.41
C THR A 8 -1.04 -1.06 -2.24
N VAL A 9 -0.31 -1.12 -3.35
CA VAL A 9 1.11 -0.78 -3.43
C VAL A 9 1.30 0.13 -4.62
N GLU A 10 1.98 1.26 -4.43
CA GLU A 10 2.25 2.23 -5.49
C GLU A 10 3.63 2.87 -5.31
N GLU A 11 4.35 3.10 -6.42
CA GLU A 11 5.55 3.95 -6.46
C GLU A 11 5.11 5.43 -6.55
N HIS A 12 4.30 5.84 -5.59
CA HIS A 12 3.69 7.16 -5.50
C HIS A 12 3.36 7.47 -4.04
N SER A 13 3.03 8.73 -3.74
CA SER A 13 2.50 9.10 -2.43
C SER A 13 1.23 8.30 -2.11
N VAL A 14 1.14 7.80 -0.88
CA VAL A 14 -0.10 7.19 -0.36
C VAL A 14 -1.22 8.23 -0.23
N LEU A 15 -0.93 9.53 -0.34
CA LEU A 15 -1.90 10.61 -0.29
C LEU A 15 -2.38 10.94 -1.71
N GLY A 16 -3.66 10.71 -1.98
CA GLY A 16 -4.29 11.04 -3.27
C GLY A 16 -3.92 10.09 -4.42
N GLY A 17 -3.18 9.01 -4.13
CA GLY A 17 -2.78 8.00 -5.09
C GLY A 17 -3.79 6.86 -5.27
N LEU A 18 -3.28 5.70 -5.73
CA LEU A 18 -4.07 4.48 -5.93
C LEU A 18 -4.78 4.04 -4.65
N GLY A 19 -4.07 4.03 -3.53
CA GLY A 19 -4.61 3.64 -2.24
C GLY A 19 -5.76 4.53 -1.80
N SER A 20 -5.69 5.84 -2.07
CA SER A 20 -6.80 6.77 -1.82
C SER A 20 -8.00 6.44 -2.69
N ALA A 21 -7.83 6.33 -4.01
CA ALA A 21 -8.92 6.02 -4.94
C ALA A 21 -9.63 4.70 -4.61
N VAL A 22 -8.87 3.65 -4.27
CA VAL A 22 -9.44 2.36 -3.84
C VAL A 22 -10.18 2.49 -2.52
N SER A 23 -9.65 3.26 -1.57
CA SER A 23 -10.29 3.49 -0.27
C SER A 23 -11.59 4.28 -0.39
N GLU A 24 -11.63 5.28 -1.26
CA GLU A 24 -12.81 6.11 -1.54
C GLU A 24 -13.94 5.25 -2.11
N PHE A 25 -13.67 4.48 -3.17
CA PHE A 25 -14.64 3.58 -3.78
C PHE A 25 -15.19 2.56 -2.77
N LEU A 26 -14.30 1.95 -1.98
CA LEU A 26 -14.69 0.93 -1.02
C LEU A 26 -15.50 1.53 0.15
N ALA A 27 -15.13 2.73 0.63
CA ALA A 27 -15.89 3.45 1.63
C ALA A 27 -17.33 3.77 1.17
N GLU A 28 -17.52 4.21 -0.07
CA GLU A 28 -18.84 4.43 -0.66
C GLU A 28 -19.65 3.12 -0.77
N SER A 29 -18.98 1.99 -1.00
CA SER A 29 -19.59 0.66 -1.05
C SER A 29 -19.91 0.05 0.33
N GLY A 30 -19.64 0.77 1.42
CA GLY A 30 -19.87 0.30 2.80
C GLY A 30 -18.80 -0.66 3.33
N LYS A 31 -17.61 -0.69 2.72
CA LYS A 31 -16.50 -1.61 3.05
C LYS A 31 -15.22 -0.80 3.23
N ALA A 32 -14.77 -0.52 4.45
CA ALA A 32 -13.74 0.53 4.63
C ALA A 32 -12.32 0.03 4.95
N VAL A 33 -11.98 -1.24 4.72
CA VAL A 33 -10.67 -1.78 5.16
C VAL A 33 -9.73 -1.98 3.98
N VAL A 34 -8.80 -1.05 3.81
CA VAL A 34 -7.70 -1.11 2.84
C VAL A 34 -6.39 -0.78 3.55
N HIS A 35 -5.35 -1.60 3.33
CA HIS A 35 -3.99 -1.27 3.75
C HIS A 35 -3.23 -0.63 2.59
N ARG A 36 -2.65 0.55 2.80
CA ARG A 36 -2.01 1.35 1.75
C ARG A 36 -0.51 1.41 1.97
N TYR A 37 0.26 1.10 0.92
CA TYR A 37 1.71 1.10 0.91
C TYR A 37 2.22 1.88 -0.30
N GLY A 38 3.24 2.71 -0.08
CA GLY A 38 3.79 3.64 -1.05
C GLY A 38 4.73 4.61 -0.33
N ILE A 39 4.92 5.80 -0.89
CA ILE A 39 5.72 6.86 -0.27
C ILE A 39 4.89 7.51 0.85
N MET A 40 5.43 7.51 2.08
CA MET A 40 4.69 7.85 3.30
C MET A 40 4.77 9.33 3.67
N ASP A 41 4.22 10.20 2.81
CA ASP A 41 4.24 11.67 2.98
C ASP A 41 5.67 12.22 3.14
N GLU A 42 6.53 11.84 2.20
CA GLU A 42 7.93 12.23 2.16
C GLU A 42 8.28 12.80 0.79
N PHE A 43 9.26 13.71 0.74
CA PHE A 43 9.77 14.21 -0.52
C PHE A 43 10.46 13.10 -1.33
N GLY A 44 10.33 13.20 -2.66
CA GLY A 44 11.08 12.37 -3.59
C GLY A 44 12.58 12.60 -3.49
N GLN A 45 13.35 11.57 -3.82
CA GLN A 45 14.81 11.61 -3.83
C GLN A 45 15.36 11.28 -5.21
N SER A 46 16.52 11.84 -5.53
CA SER A 46 17.27 11.50 -6.74
C SER A 46 18.21 10.33 -6.47
N GLY A 47 18.14 9.29 -7.29
CA GLY A 47 19.02 8.13 -7.16
C GLY A 47 18.66 7.02 -8.15
N PRO A 48 19.44 5.93 -8.17
CA PRO A 48 19.09 4.74 -8.94
C PRO A 48 17.74 4.17 -8.50
N ALA A 49 16.89 3.77 -9.45
CA ALA A 49 15.52 3.31 -9.18
C ALA A 49 15.47 2.19 -8.12
N GLU A 50 16.33 1.17 -8.23
CA GLU A 50 16.38 0.06 -7.26
C GLU A 50 16.74 0.53 -5.84
N ALA A 51 17.65 1.50 -5.72
CA ALA A 51 18.02 2.06 -4.41
C ALA A 51 16.85 2.84 -3.80
N LEU A 52 16.09 3.56 -4.62
CA LEU A 52 14.89 4.29 -4.18
C LEU A 52 13.77 3.33 -3.77
N LEU A 53 13.50 2.28 -4.56
CA LEU A 53 12.51 1.25 -4.20
C LEU A 53 12.87 0.57 -2.87
N LYS A 54 14.15 0.27 -2.65
CA LYS A 54 14.64 -0.25 -1.36
C LYS A 54 14.47 0.75 -0.22
N HIS A 55 14.75 2.03 -0.46
CA HIS A 55 14.58 3.10 0.53
C HIS A 55 13.11 3.22 0.98
N TYR A 56 12.18 3.24 0.02
CA TYR A 56 10.75 3.34 0.27
C TYR A 56 10.07 2.01 0.64
N ARG A 57 10.84 0.92 0.79
CA ARG A 57 10.34 -0.43 1.14
C ARG A 57 9.30 -0.96 0.15
N LEU A 58 9.61 -0.83 -1.14
CA LEU A 58 8.80 -1.29 -2.27
C LEU A 58 9.46 -2.46 -3.00
N MET A 59 10.41 -3.15 -2.39
CA MET A 59 11.01 -4.36 -2.96
C MET A 59 10.05 -5.55 -2.83
N PRO A 60 10.21 -6.60 -3.66
CA PRO A 60 9.33 -7.79 -3.61
C PRO A 60 9.19 -8.40 -2.21
N GLU A 61 10.28 -8.48 -1.44
CA GLU A 61 10.30 -8.97 -0.06
C GLU A 61 9.50 -8.08 0.90
N ASP A 62 9.55 -6.76 0.72
CA ASP A 62 8.79 -5.80 1.52
C ASP A 62 7.30 -5.97 1.26
N ILE A 63 6.90 -6.05 -0.02
CA ILE A 63 5.51 -6.24 -0.43
C ILE A 63 4.95 -7.57 0.10
N ALA A 64 5.73 -8.65 0.01
CA ALA A 64 5.34 -9.94 0.56
C ALA A 64 5.12 -9.86 2.08
N GLN A 65 6.02 -9.19 2.81
CA GLN A 65 5.90 -9.02 4.26
C GLN A 65 4.70 -8.13 4.64
N GLN A 66 4.44 -7.07 3.87
CA GLN A 66 3.27 -6.20 4.00
C GLN A 66 1.95 -6.96 3.77
N ALA A 67 1.91 -7.86 2.79
CA ALA A 67 0.76 -8.73 2.53
C ALA A 67 0.47 -9.69 3.68
N VAL A 68 1.50 -10.35 4.21
CA VAL A 68 1.37 -11.21 5.41
C VAL A 68 0.85 -10.40 6.61
N ASN A 69 1.37 -9.19 6.82
CA ASN A 69 0.93 -8.32 7.91
C ASN A 69 -0.52 -7.86 7.73
N THR A 70 -0.94 -7.59 6.50
CA THR A 70 -2.32 -7.23 6.15
C THR A 70 -3.29 -8.36 6.49
N LEU A 71 -2.99 -9.59 6.07
CA LEU A 71 -3.83 -10.76 6.39
C LEU A 71 -3.96 -10.98 7.90
N LYS A 72 -2.88 -10.80 8.66
CA LYS A 72 -2.89 -10.89 10.13
C LYS A 72 -3.79 -9.83 10.78
N LYS A 73 -3.83 -8.62 10.23
CA LYS A 73 -4.70 -7.53 10.73
C LYS A 73 -6.17 -7.78 10.41
N ALA A 74 -6.47 -8.32 9.23
CA ALA A 74 -7.85 -8.63 8.82
C ALA A 74 -8.45 -9.85 9.54
N SER A 75 -7.63 -10.70 10.16
CA SER A 75 -8.07 -11.88 10.92
C SER A 75 -8.34 -11.58 12.41
N ARG A 76 -8.26 -10.31 12.83
CA ARG A 76 -8.55 -9.84 14.20
C ARG A 76 -9.88 -9.12 14.24
#